data_AF-A0A1D8GMT4-F1
#
_entry.id   AF-A0A1D8GMT4-F1
#
_cell.length_a   1.000
_cell.length_b   1.000
_cell.length_c   1.000
_cell.angle_alpha   90.00
_cell.angle_beta   90.00
_cell.angle_gamma   90.00
#
_symmetry.space_group_name_H-M   'P 1'
#
loop_
_entity.id
_entity.type
_entity.pdbx_description
1 polymer ?
#
loop_
_entity_poly.entity_id
_entity_poly.type
_entity_poly.pdbx_seq_one_letter_code
_entity_poly.pdbx_strand_id
1 'polypeptide(L)'
;MRKIMLTVLSLGIILILGGCAKPTLKGLYQTEKDVNGYFVQISILQKDNSFVEYIDNREVDRGSYEKLDDNVYKMKSDKQNFKITLNNDNSFEIIINKLNDGNQIKMKNISATPTVFPAIFDDADEYKTLLE
;
A
#
# COMPACT_ATOMS: atom_id res chain seq x y z
N MET A 1 -18.89 10.12 -46.31
CA MET A 1 -18.23 11.05 -45.35
C MET A 1 -18.98 11.17 -44.02
N ARG A 2 -20.29 11.47 -44.01
CA ARG A 2 -21.10 11.62 -42.79
C ARG A 2 -21.07 10.41 -41.82
N LYS A 3 -21.09 9.18 -42.35
CA LYS A 3 -21.06 7.94 -41.56
C LYS A 3 -19.69 7.68 -40.90
N ILE A 4 -18.59 7.96 -41.60
CA ILE A 4 -17.21 7.80 -41.10
C ILE A 4 -16.92 8.80 -39.97
N MET A 5 -17.40 10.04 -40.12
CA MET A 5 -17.26 11.09 -39.10
C MET A 5 -17.99 10.72 -37.78
N LEU A 6 -19.16 10.10 -37.87
CA LEU A 6 -19.91 9.59 -36.71
C LEU A 6 -19.18 8.45 -35.99
N THR A 7 -18.52 7.55 -36.73
CA THR A 7 -17.78 6.41 -36.15
C THR A 7 -16.51 6.85 -35.42
N VAL A 8 -15.80 7.84 -35.96
CA VAL A 8 -14.59 8.41 -35.31
C VAL A 8 -14.97 9.17 -34.04
N LEU A 9 -16.09 9.90 -34.06
CA LEU A 9 -16.59 10.62 -32.89
C LEU A 9 -17.02 9.66 -31.77
N SER A 10 -17.68 8.54 -32.09
CA SER A 10 -18.05 7.53 -31.09
C SER A 10 -16.82 6.82 -30.50
N LEU A 11 -15.77 6.59 -31.30
CA LEU A 11 -14.52 5.96 -30.83
C LEU A 11 -13.73 6.88 -29.87
N GLY A 12 -13.76 8.20 -30.13
CA GLY A 12 -13.16 9.20 -29.22
C GLY A 12 -13.84 9.26 -27.85
N ILE A 13 -15.17 9.12 -27.80
CA ILE A 13 -15.94 9.13 -26.54
C ILE A 13 -15.66 7.87 -25.70
N ILE A 14 -15.48 6.71 -26.35
CA ILE A 14 -15.14 5.45 -25.65
C ILE A 14 -13.74 5.53 -25.01
N LEU A 15 -12.78 6.20 -25.66
CA LEU A 15 -11.43 6.40 -25.12
C LEU A 15 -11.40 7.39 -23.95
N ILE A 16 -12.26 8.41 -23.94
CA ILE A 16 -12.39 9.36 -22.81
C ILE A 16 -13.12 8.71 -21.62
N LEU A 17 -14.02 7.77 -21.88
CA LEU A 17 -14.71 6.96 -20.86
C LEU A 17 -13.88 5.76 -20.38
N GLY A 18 -12.64 5.62 -20.86
CA GLY A 18 -11.63 4.66 -20.40
C GLY A 18 -11.15 4.97 -18.98
N GLY A 19 -12.09 4.93 -18.04
CA GLY A 19 -11.95 4.69 -16.62
C GLY A 19 -10.72 5.26 -15.95
N CYS A 20 -10.93 6.37 -15.23
CA CYS A 20 -10.14 6.63 -14.03
C CYS A 20 -10.41 5.46 -13.06
N ALA A 21 -9.62 4.39 -13.15
CA ALA A 21 -9.74 3.25 -12.26
C ALA A 21 -9.49 3.76 -10.84
N LYS A 22 -10.48 3.61 -9.95
CA LYS A 22 -10.32 4.03 -8.56
C LYS A 22 -9.13 3.26 -7.95
N PRO A 23 -8.23 3.94 -7.22
CA PRO A 23 -7.14 3.27 -6.55
C PRO A 23 -7.70 2.21 -5.60
N THR A 24 -7.05 1.05 -5.55
CA THR A 24 -7.49 -0.08 -4.73
C THR A 24 -6.29 -0.59 -3.95
N LEU A 25 -6.45 -0.79 -2.65
CA LEU A 25 -5.38 -1.30 -1.79
C LEU A 25 -5.00 -2.73 -2.21
N LYS A 26 -3.79 -2.90 -2.75
CA LYS A 26 -3.27 -4.19 -3.22
C LYS A 26 -1.76 -4.16 -3.43
N GLY A 27 -1.13 -5.33 -3.44
CA GLY A 27 0.26 -5.45 -3.85
C GLY A 27 1.25 -5.06 -2.76
N LEU A 28 2.43 -4.58 -3.16
CA LEU A 28 3.53 -4.19 -2.27
C LEU A 28 3.68 -2.68 -2.25
N TYR A 29 3.70 -2.11 -1.06
CA TYR A 29 4.00 -0.71 -0.81
C TYR A 29 5.35 -0.58 -0.12
N GLN A 30 6.12 0.46 -0.47
CA GLN A 30 7.43 0.73 0.13
C GLN A 30 7.70 2.24 0.24
N THR A 31 8.55 2.62 1.19
CA THR A 31 9.15 3.96 1.22
C THR A 31 10.06 4.19 0.00
N GLU A 32 10.03 5.40 -0.57
CA GLU A 32 10.92 5.75 -1.70
C GLU A 32 12.37 5.94 -1.29
N LYS A 33 12.57 6.37 -0.06
CA LYS A 33 13.87 6.64 0.57
C LYS A 33 13.90 5.94 1.91
N ASP A 34 15.10 5.73 2.42
CA ASP A 34 15.24 5.27 3.79
C ASP A 34 14.62 6.30 4.75
N VAL A 35 14.05 5.78 5.83
CA VAL A 35 13.50 6.54 6.94
C VAL A 35 14.38 6.21 8.13
N ASN A 36 15.29 7.13 8.48
CA ASN A 36 16.31 6.91 9.51
C ASN A 36 17.14 5.63 9.29
N GLY A 37 17.53 5.35 8.04
CA GLY A 37 18.33 4.17 7.69
C GLY A 37 17.55 2.90 7.37
N TYR A 38 16.22 2.93 7.45
CA TYR A 38 15.35 1.76 7.26
C TYR A 38 14.43 1.90 6.04
N PHE A 39 14.17 0.81 5.32
CA PHE A 39 13.08 0.72 4.35
C PHE A 39 11.87 0.01 4.95
N VAL A 40 10.73 0.70 4.98
CA VAL A 40 9.46 0.12 5.43
C VAL A 40 8.68 -0.40 4.24
N GLN A 41 8.10 -1.59 4.37
CA GLN A 41 7.34 -2.25 3.32
C GLN A 41 6.04 -2.83 3.89
N ILE A 42 4.95 -2.73 3.13
CA ILE A 42 3.66 -3.35 3.50
C ILE A 42 3.15 -4.15 2.31
N SER A 43 2.94 -5.44 2.52
CA SER A 43 2.36 -6.36 1.55
C SER A 43 0.88 -6.60 1.83
N ILE A 44 0.03 -6.35 0.84
CA ILE A 44 -1.43 -6.48 0.94
C ILE A 44 -1.89 -7.78 0.28
N LEU A 45 -2.31 -8.74 1.10
CA LEU A 45 -2.77 -10.07 0.70
C LEU A 45 -4.29 -10.07 0.53
N GLN A 46 -4.75 -9.71 -0.67
CA GLN A 46 -6.17 -9.50 -0.96
C GLN A 46 -7.06 -10.74 -0.75
N LYS A 47 -6.52 -11.94 -0.99
CA LYS A 47 -7.28 -13.19 -0.85
C LYS A 47 -7.78 -13.41 0.58
N ASP A 48 -6.99 -12.96 1.56
CA ASP A 48 -7.20 -13.24 2.98
C ASP A 48 -7.57 -11.95 3.76
N ASN A 49 -7.73 -10.82 3.07
CA ASN A 49 -7.87 -9.48 3.67
C ASN A 49 -6.83 -9.22 4.78
N SER A 50 -5.59 -9.64 4.51
CA SER A 50 -4.49 -9.55 5.47
C SER A 50 -3.34 -8.70 4.93
N PHE A 51 -2.47 -8.27 5.84
CA PHE A 51 -1.25 -7.57 5.49
C PHE A 51 -0.06 -8.13 6.25
N VAL A 52 1.12 -7.90 5.70
CA VAL A 52 2.39 -8.15 6.37
C VAL A 52 3.25 -6.90 6.25
N GLU A 53 3.77 -6.42 7.36
CA GLU A 53 4.68 -5.29 7.42
C GLU A 53 6.11 -5.78 7.63
N TYR A 54 7.02 -5.16 6.89
CA TYR A 54 8.43 -5.43 6.96
C TYR A 54 9.22 -4.15 7.18
N ILE A 55 10.35 -4.29 7.85
CA ILE A 55 11.41 -3.29 7.90
C ILE A 55 12.69 -3.99 7.44
N ASP A 56 13.31 -3.50 6.37
CA ASP A 56 14.46 -4.12 5.70
C ASP A 56 14.28 -5.63 5.45
N ASN A 57 13.10 -6.00 4.95
CA ASN A 57 12.66 -7.36 4.65
C ASN A 57 12.48 -8.29 5.89
N ARG A 58 12.62 -7.79 7.13
CA ARG A 58 12.24 -8.54 8.35
C ARG A 58 10.77 -8.36 8.61
N GLU A 59 10.02 -9.45 8.80
CA GLU A 59 8.61 -9.37 9.21
C GLU A 59 8.51 -8.81 10.63
N VAL A 60 7.92 -7.62 10.74
CA VAL A 60 7.76 -6.93 12.03
C VAL A 60 6.33 -6.95 12.53
N ASP A 61 5.35 -7.06 11.62
CA ASP A 61 3.94 -7.14 11.98
C ASP A 61 3.12 -7.87 10.92
N ARG A 62 1.97 -8.39 11.34
CA ARG A 62 1.01 -9.08 10.50
C ARG A 62 -0.38 -8.90 11.08
N GLY A 63 -1.34 -8.66 10.20
CA GLY A 63 -2.71 -8.45 10.65
C GLY A 63 -3.74 -8.57 9.53
N SER A 64 -4.94 -8.10 9.85
CA SER A 64 -6.06 -8.00 8.93
C SER A 64 -6.33 -6.54 8.59
N TYR A 65 -7.02 -6.30 7.47
CA TYR A 65 -7.53 -4.98 7.15
C TYR A 65 -9.00 -5.04 6.77
N GLU A 66 -9.73 -3.96 7.09
CA GLU A 66 -11.12 -3.77 6.69
C GLU A 66 -11.27 -2.46 5.90
N LYS A 67 -12.01 -2.51 4.80
CA LYS A 67 -12.38 -1.31 4.06
C LYS A 67 -13.49 -0.60 4.82
N LEU A 68 -13.28 0.65 5.21
CA LEU A 68 -14.25 1.49 5.92
C LEU A 68 -15.03 2.41 4.97
N ASP A 69 -14.37 2.91 3.92
CA ASP A 69 -14.92 3.80 2.91
C ASP A 69 -14.18 3.58 1.58
N ASP A 70 -14.56 4.28 0.51
CA ASP A 70 -14.07 4.15 -0.86
C ASP A 70 -12.54 4.04 -0.96
N ASN A 71 -11.82 4.86 -0.19
CA ASN A 71 -10.36 4.88 -0.13
C ASN A 71 -9.80 4.80 1.31
N VAL A 72 -10.62 4.47 2.30
CA VAL A 72 -10.20 4.42 3.71
C VAL A 72 -10.22 2.98 4.20
N TYR A 73 -9.10 2.55 4.78
CA TYR A 73 -8.92 1.20 5.31
C TYR A 73 -8.44 1.27 6.76
N LYS A 74 -8.91 0.34 7.58
CA LYS A 74 -8.42 0.15 8.94
C LYS A 74 -7.57 -1.11 8.99
N MET A 75 -6.33 -0.95 9.45
CA MET A 75 -5.35 -2.00 9.64
C MET A 75 -5.38 -2.42 11.11
N LYS A 76 -5.44 -3.72 11.38
CA LYS A 76 -5.51 -4.29 12.73
C LYS A 76 -4.55 -5.46 12.88
N SER A 77 -3.66 -5.39 13.86
CA SER A 77 -2.81 -6.50 14.31
C SER A 77 -2.79 -6.54 15.84
N ASP A 78 -2.06 -7.51 16.39
CA ASP A 78 -1.79 -7.59 17.83
C ASP A 78 -0.89 -6.45 18.31
N LYS A 79 -0.10 -5.85 17.40
CA LYS A 79 0.87 -4.79 17.74
C LYS A 79 0.32 -3.38 17.60
N GLN A 80 -0.49 -3.14 16.58
CA GLN A 80 -0.93 -1.79 16.25
C GLN A 80 -2.27 -1.78 15.52
N ASN A 81 -2.94 -0.63 15.62
CA ASN A 81 -4.18 -0.36 14.93
C ASN A 81 -4.11 1.04 14.33
N PHE A 82 -4.20 1.14 13.01
CA PHE A 82 -4.11 2.42 12.32
C PHE A 82 -5.06 2.47 11.13
N LYS A 83 -5.26 3.67 10.61
CA LYS A 83 -6.06 3.91 9.40
C LYS A 83 -5.14 4.41 8.30
N ILE A 84 -5.42 3.97 7.08
CA ILE A 84 -4.78 4.51 5.88
C ILE A 84 -5.85 5.11 4.96
N THR A 85 -5.48 6.19 4.30
CA THR A 85 -6.27 6.81 3.24
C THR A 85 -5.49 6.68 1.95
N LEU A 86 -6.02 5.92 1.00
CA LEU A 86 -5.38 5.65 -0.28
C LEU A 86 -5.58 6.84 -1.22
N ASN A 87 -4.48 7.43 -1.66
CA ASN A 87 -4.44 8.53 -2.59
C ASN A 87 -4.65 8.06 -4.04
N ASN A 88 -5.00 8.99 -4.93
CA ASN A 88 -5.24 8.71 -6.35
C ASN A 88 -3.99 8.17 -7.08
N ASP A 89 -2.80 8.44 -6.56
CA ASP A 89 -1.52 7.92 -7.07
C ASP A 89 -1.16 6.52 -6.52
N ASN A 90 -2.11 5.82 -5.87
CA ASN A 90 -1.88 4.56 -5.14
C ASN A 90 -0.78 4.67 -4.08
N SER A 91 -0.74 5.78 -3.36
CA SER A 91 0.10 5.95 -2.18
C SER A 91 -0.74 6.20 -0.92
N PHE A 92 -0.12 6.07 0.24
CA PHE A 92 -0.72 6.47 1.52
C PHE A 92 0.37 6.82 2.52
N GLU A 93 -0.02 7.43 3.63
CA GLU A 93 0.87 7.82 4.71
C GLU A 93 0.67 6.94 5.94
N ILE A 94 1.77 6.58 6.60
CA ILE A 94 1.77 5.89 7.91
C ILE A 94 2.67 6.63 8.90
N ILE A 95 2.53 6.27 10.19
CA ILE A 95 3.38 6.78 11.26
C ILE A 95 3.96 5.59 12.02
N ILE A 96 5.28 5.56 12.16
CA ILE A 96 6.01 4.59 13.00
C ILE A 96 6.90 5.42 13.92
N ASN A 97 6.41 5.66 15.15
CA ASN A 97 6.95 6.71 16.03
C ASN A 97 8.48 6.62 16.23
N LYS A 98 9.03 5.43 16.42
CA LYS A 98 10.49 5.23 16.59
C LYS A 98 11.31 5.44 15.33
N LEU A 99 10.70 5.32 14.14
CA LEU A 99 11.39 5.53 12.87
C LEU A 99 11.30 6.96 12.38
N ASN A 100 10.24 7.69 12.71
CA ASN A 100 9.96 8.97 12.08
C ASN A 100 9.59 10.11 13.03
N ASP A 101 9.79 9.93 14.34
CA ASP A 101 9.47 10.92 15.38
C ASP A 101 8.01 11.41 15.33
N GLY A 102 7.10 10.53 14.91
CA GLY A 102 5.68 10.84 14.76
C GLY A 102 5.30 11.57 13.46
N ASN A 103 6.26 11.80 12.55
CA ASN A 103 6.00 12.40 11.24
C ASN A 103 5.32 11.40 10.29
N GLN A 104 4.80 11.84 9.15
CA GLN A 104 4.21 10.94 8.16
C GLN A 104 5.29 10.36 7.24
N ILE A 105 5.24 9.05 7.01
CA ILE A 105 6.03 8.34 6.00
C ILE A 105 5.14 8.05 4.80
N LYS A 106 5.56 8.47 3.61
CA LYS A 106 4.85 8.16 2.37
C LYS A 106 5.21 6.75 1.88
N MET A 107 4.20 5.93 1.69
CA MET A 107 4.27 4.57 1.16
C MET A 107 3.75 4.58 -0.28
N LYS A 108 4.57 4.17 -1.24
CA LYS A 108 4.18 4.05 -2.65
C LYS A 108 3.96 2.61 -3.06
N ASN A 109 2.94 2.36 -3.87
CA ASN A 109 2.78 1.06 -4.51
C ASN A 109 3.90 0.82 -5.51
N ILE A 110 4.79 -0.12 -5.22
CA ILE A 110 5.92 -0.48 -6.10
C ILE A 110 5.63 -1.74 -6.92
N SER A 111 4.59 -2.49 -6.56
CA SER A 111 4.13 -3.66 -7.30
C SER A 111 2.64 -3.90 -7.06
N ALA A 112 1.89 -4.25 -8.10
CA ALA A 112 0.50 -4.67 -7.98
C ALA A 112 0.35 -6.10 -7.41
N THR A 113 1.43 -6.87 -7.38
CA THR A 113 1.50 -8.23 -6.83
C THR A 113 2.11 -8.16 -5.42
N PRO A 114 1.47 -8.75 -4.40
CA PRO A 114 2.05 -8.77 -3.06
C PRO A 114 3.31 -9.63 -3.04
N THR A 115 4.27 -9.23 -2.21
CA THR A 115 5.50 -9.99 -1.97
C THR A 115 5.57 -10.37 -0.51
N VAL A 116 5.93 -11.62 -0.24
CA VAL A 116 6.21 -12.11 1.11
C VAL A 116 7.66 -12.54 1.12
N PHE A 117 8.43 -12.06 2.08
CA PHE A 117 9.83 -12.44 2.26
C PHE A 117 9.88 -13.70 3.13
N PRO A 118 10.30 -14.87 2.59
CA PRO A 118 10.30 -16.13 3.33
C PRO A 118 11.50 -16.29 4.28
N ALA A 119 12.47 -15.38 4.19
CA ALA A 119 13.69 -15.44 4.99
C ALA A 119 13.36 -15.15 6.46
N ILE A 120 13.84 -16.03 7.34
CA ILE A 120 13.82 -15.82 8.79
C ILE A 120 15.22 -15.31 9.15
N PHE A 121 15.26 -14.16 9.83
CA PHE A 121 16.49 -13.54 10.28
C PHE A 121 16.57 -13.62 11.80
N ASP A 122 17.77 -13.88 12.34
CA ASP A 122 17.99 -13.96 13.78
C ASP A 122 17.77 -12.61 14.49
N ASP A 123 17.86 -11.51 13.74
CA ASP A 123 17.65 -10.13 14.22
C ASP A 123 16.18 -9.66 14.13
N ALA A 124 15.25 -10.49 13.67
CA ALA A 124 13.86 -10.06 13.42
C ALA A 124 13.17 -9.49 14.68
N ASP A 125 13.48 -10.02 15.87
CA ASP A 125 12.92 -9.52 17.12
C ASP A 125 13.43 -8.12 17.48
N GLU A 126 14.65 -7.75 17.08
CA GLU A 126 15.15 -6.38 17.27
C GLU A 126 14.35 -5.40 16.40
N TYR A 127 14.07 -5.77 15.14
CA TYR A 127 13.26 -4.94 14.23
C TYR A 127 11.81 -4.79 14.70
N LYS A 128 11.26 -5.82 15.37
CA LYS A 128 9.91 -5.74 15.97
C LYS A 128 9.78 -4.64 17.01
N THR A 129 10.87 -4.28 17.70
CA THR A 129 10.87 -3.19 18.70
C THR A 129 10.73 -1.80 18.08
N LEU A 130 10.92 -1.66 16.75
CA LEU A 130 10.76 -0.40 16.02
C LEU A 130 9.28 0.02 15.90
N LEU A 131 8.34 -0.89 16.13
CA LEU A 131 6.90 -0.62 16.10
C LEU A 131 6.30 -0.29 17.48
N GLU A 132 7.04 -0.52 18.57
CA GLU A 132 6.61 -0.24 19.95
C GLU A 132 6.76 1.24 20.31
#